data_AF-A0A958IZG7-F1
#
_entry.id   AF-A0A958IZG7-F1
#
_cell.length_a   1.000
_cell.length_b   1.000
_cell.length_c   1.000
_cell.angle_alpha   90.00
_cell.angle_beta   90.00
_cell.angle_gamma   90.00
#
_symmetry.space_group_name_H-M   'P 1'
#
loop_
_entity.id
_entity.type
_entity.pdbx_description
1 polymer ?
#
loop_
_entity_poly.entity_id
_entity_poly.type
_entity_poly.pdbx_seq_one_letter_code
_entity_poly.pdbx_strand_id
1 'polypeptide(L)' 'MIEITAEPIDIQKVIDAANSEDCGAVNTFIGTVRNHSHGKAVVRLEYEAYPEMAG' A
#
# COMPACT_ATOMS: atom_id res chain seq x y z
N MET A 1 4.60 12.29 -2.59
CA MET A 1 3.99 12.13 -1.25
C MET A 1 4.32 10.74 -0.77
N ILE A 2 4.83 10.60 0.44
CA ILE A 2 5.12 9.31 1.06
C ILE A 2 4.52 9.37 2.46
N GLU A 3 3.82 8.31 2.85
CA GLU A 3 3.11 8.23 4.12
C GLU A 3 3.09 6.78 4.62
N ILE A 4 3.19 6.61 5.93
CA ILE A 4 2.94 5.34 6.63
C ILE A 4 1.74 5.55 7.53
N THR A 5 0.78 4.62 7.48
CA THR A 5 -0.45 4.70 8.27
C THR A 5 -0.80 3.35 8.87
N ALA A 6 -1.45 3.37 10.04
CA ALA A 6 -2.07 2.21 10.66
C ALA A 6 -3.52 1.99 10.19
N GLU A 7 -4.11 2.98 9.52
CA GLU A 7 -5.47 2.91 9.00
C GLU A 7 -5.52 2.16 7.65
N PRO A 8 -6.70 1.64 7.25
CA PRO A 8 -6.88 1.09 5.91
C PRO A 8 -6.51 2.11 4.84
N ILE A 9 -5.71 1.67 3.86
CA ILE A 9 -5.28 2.52 2.74
C ILE A 9 -6.46 2.80 1.82
N ASP A 10 -6.80 4.08 1.63
CA ASP A 10 -7.72 4.53 0.59
C ASP A 10 -6.99 4.58 -0.76
N ILE A 11 -7.17 3.51 -1.53
CA ILE A 11 -6.50 3.31 -2.82
C ILE A 11 -6.87 4.43 -3.83
N GLN A 12 -8.13 4.87 -3.85
CA GLN A 12 -8.56 5.88 -4.83
C GLN A 12 -7.93 7.23 -4.55
N LYS A 13 -7.87 7.62 -3.27
CA LYS A 13 -7.18 8.84 -2.85
C LYS A 13 -5.71 8.86 -3.30
N VAL A 14 -5.02 7.73 -3.26
CA VAL A 14 -3.61 7.63 -3.71
C VAL A 14 -3.50 7.74 -5.23
N ILE A 15 -4.39 7.10 -5.99
CA ILE A 15 -4.40 7.18 -7.45
C ILE A 15 -4.70 8.61 -7.90
N ASP A 16 -5.70 9.26 -7.28
CA ASP A 16 -6.09 10.63 -7.58
C ASP A 16 -4.96 11.63 -7.31
N ALA A 17 -4.18 11.40 -6.26
CA ALA A 17 -3.00 12.21 -5.96
C ALA A 17 -1.87 12.07 -7.01
N ALA A 18 -1.86 10.99 -7.80
CA ALA A 18 -0.90 10.75 -8.88
C ALA A 18 -1.44 11.13 -10.28
N ASN A 19 -2.74 11.44 -10.40
CA ASN A 19 -3.35 11.85 -11.66
C ASN A 19 -2.90 13.26 -12.08
N SER A 20 -2.77 13.48 -13.38
CA SER A 20 -2.46 14.78 -14.00
C SER A 20 -3.04 14.83 -15.41
N GLU A 21 -3.49 16.01 -15.85
CA GLU A 21 -4.02 16.23 -17.20
C GLU A 21 -2.95 15.99 -18.30
N ASP A 22 -1.67 16.11 -17.94
CA ASP A 22 -0.53 15.88 -18.86
C ASP A 22 -0.15 14.39 -18.99
N CYS A 23 -0.73 13.52 -18.17
CA CYS A 23 -0.41 12.10 -18.10
C CYS A 23 -1.48 11.25 -18.80
N GLY A 24 -1.07 10.37 -19.71
CA GLY A 24 -1.99 9.46 -20.41
C GLY A 24 -2.44 8.24 -19.60
N ALA A 25 -1.77 7.91 -18.49
CA ALA A 25 -2.11 6.79 -17.62
C ALA A 25 -1.43 6.90 -16.24
N VAL A 26 -2.03 6.25 -15.25
CA VAL A 26 -1.43 5.96 -13.94
C VAL A 26 -1.34 4.45 -13.77
N ASN A 27 -0.15 3.96 -13.42
CA ASN A 27 0.07 2.55 -13.09
C ASN A 27 0.23 2.39 -11.57
N THR A 28 -0.50 1.44 -10.98
CA THR A 28 -0.53 1.24 -9.52
C THR A 28 -0.15 -0.20 -9.17
N PHE A 29 0.62 -0.36 -8.09
CA PHE A 29 0.89 -1.66 -7.48
C PHE A 29 0.25 -1.72 -6.09
N ILE A 30 -0.53 -2.77 -5.81
CA ILE A 30 -1.24 -2.97 -4.54
C ILE A 30 -0.84 -4.33 -3.97
N GLY A 31 -0.05 -4.31 -2.89
CA GLY A 31 0.32 -5.52 -2.16
C GLY A 31 -0.75 -5.89 -1.13
N THR A 32 -1.34 -7.09 -1.26
CA THR A 32 -2.31 -7.61 -0.29
C THR A 32 -1.78 -8.85 0.43
N VAL A 33 -2.25 -9.08 1.66
CA VAL A 33 -1.87 -10.27 2.43
C VAL A 33 -2.52 -11.50 1.79
N ARG A 34 -1.70 -12.46 1.36
CA ARG A 34 -2.17 -13.76 0.86
C ARG A 34 -2.70 -14.61 2.02
N ASN A 35 -3.71 -15.42 1.76
CA ASN A 35 -4.31 -16.30 2.77
C ASN A 35 -3.48 -17.55 3.11
N HIS A 36 -2.41 -17.86 2.36
CA HIS A 36 -1.50 -18.98 2.62
C HIS A 36 -0.04 -18.61 2.38
N SER A 37 0.86 -19.18 3.19
CA SER A 37 2.30 -19.07 3.05
C SER A 37 2.98 -20.34 3.57
N HIS A 38 3.92 -20.89 2.81
CA HIS A 38 4.67 -22.11 3.17
C HIS A 38 3.77 -23.29 3.58
N GLY A 39 2.65 -23.47 2.88
CA GLY A 39 1.68 -24.54 3.16
C GLY A 39 0.80 -24.34 4.41
N LYS A 40 0.88 -23.18 5.07
CA LYS A 40 0.07 -22.84 6.24
C LYS A 40 -0.89 -21.69 5.94
N ALA A 41 -2.08 -21.73 6.55
CA ALA A 41 -3.04 -20.63 6.48
C ALA A 41 -2.51 -19.41 7.25
N VAL A 42 -2.67 -18.23 6.68
CA VAL A 42 -2.30 -16.94 7.28
C VAL A 42 -3.56 -16.28 7.82
N VAL A 43 -3.56 -15.95 9.13
CA VAL A 43 -4.66 -15.24 9.77
C VAL A 43 -4.50 -13.72 9.64
N ARG A 44 -3.28 -13.22 9.84
CA ARG A 44 -2.90 -11.81 9.67
C ARG A 44 -1.39 -11.66 9.55
N LEU A 45 -0.94 -10.50 9.10
CA LEU A 45 0.43 -10.01 9.27
C LEU A 45 0.41 -8.77 10.16
N GLU A 46 1.45 -8.60 10.96
CA GLU A 46 1.73 -7.37 11.69
C GLU A 46 2.89 -6.67 10.99
N TYR A 47 2.77 -5.36 10.81
CA TYR A 47 3.76 -4.52 10.17
C TYR A 47 4.31 -3.53 11.19
N GLU A 48 5.63 -3.37 11.20
CA GLU A 48 6.33 -2.36 11.99
C GLU A 48 7.21 -1.53 11.07
N ALA A 49 7.34 -0.24 11.37
CA ALA A 49 8.22 0.67 10.66
C ALA A 49 8.90 1.59 11.66
N TYR A 50 10.16 1.97 11.38
CA TYR A 50 10.83 3.04 12.10
C TYR A 50 10.54 4.36 11.36
N PRO A 51 9.61 5.20 11.85
CA PRO A 51 9.03 6.28 11.05
C PRO A 51 10.06 7.32 10.61
N GLU A 52 11.11 7.52 11.40
CA GLU A 52 12.16 8.51 11.12
C GLU A 52 13.07 8.13 9.94
N MET A 53 13.08 6.87 9.52
CA MET A 53 13.80 6.42 8.31
C MET A 53 12.89 5.93 7.20
N ALA A 54 11.61 5.70 7.50
CA ALA A 54 10.63 5.13 6.59
C ALA A 54 9.63 6.23 6.21
N GLY A 55 10.00 7.09 5.26
CA GLY A 55 9.19 8.20 4.79
C GLY A 55 9.92 9.06 3.77
#